data_AF-A0A8J3BT12-F1
#
_entry.id   AF-A0A8J3BT12-F1
#
_cell.length_a   1.000
_cell.length_b   1.000
_cell.length_c   1.000
_cell.angle_alpha   90.00
_cell.angle_beta   90.00
_cell.angle_gamma   90.00
#
_symmetry.space_group_name_H-M   'P 1'
#
loop_
_entity.id
_entity.type
_entity.pdbx_description
1 polymer ?
#
loop_
_entity_poly.entity_id
_entity_poly.type
_entity_poly.pdbx_seq_one_letter_code
_entity_poly.pdbx_strand_id
1 'polypeptide(L)'
;MNLYKSDKIRFIIGLILIIVIYSAYYIYFLENKSLKLPMKMGHVIKFLTTIAVYLIGTFHLGRLSDKWMSLLWHIIHISGLFILLSLGFFDWFISEISLNLRIFAGSIQEILISPILYMAMGLINHRFNKTVTENQAP
;
A
#
# COMPACT_ATOMS: atom_id res chain seq x y z
N MET A 1 -23.42 -6.05 -8.47
CA MET A 1 -23.37 -4.92 -9.43
C MET A 1 -21.94 -4.76 -9.93
N ASN A 2 -21.70 -4.99 -11.23
CA ASN A 2 -20.36 -4.90 -11.81
C ASN A 2 -20.07 -3.43 -12.14
N LEU A 3 -19.40 -2.72 -11.23
CA LEU A 3 -19.16 -1.27 -11.34
C LEU A 3 -18.20 -0.89 -12.49
N TYR A 4 -17.51 -1.86 -13.11
CA TYR A 4 -16.47 -1.61 -14.10
C TYR A 4 -16.70 -2.39 -15.39
N LYS A 5 -16.51 -1.73 -16.54
CA LYS A 5 -16.56 -2.34 -17.89
C LYS A 5 -15.30 -3.16 -18.24
N SER A 6 -14.17 -2.96 -17.54
CA SER A 6 -12.89 -3.61 -17.85
C SER A 6 -11.95 -3.64 -16.64
N ASP A 7 -11.22 -4.75 -16.48
CA ASP A 7 -10.18 -4.96 -15.46
C ASP A 7 -9.08 -3.89 -15.49
N LYS A 8 -8.74 -3.38 -16.69
CA LYS A 8 -7.77 -2.30 -16.86
C LYS A 8 -8.23 -1.00 -16.19
N ILE A 9 -9.49 -0.63 -16.38
CA ILE A 9 -10.05 0.60 -15.79
C ILE A 9 -10.07 0.48 -14.28
N ARG A 10 -10.45 -0.68 -13.75
CA ARG A 10 -10.43 -0.93 -12.31
C ARG A 10 -9.03 -0.83 -11.72
N PHE A 11 -8.03 -1.41 -12.39
CA PHE A 11 -6.65 -1.29 -11.96
C PHE A 11 -6.21 0.18 -11.92
N ILE A 12 -6.49 0.95 -12.97
CA ILE A 12 -6.15 2.38 -13.07
C ILE A 12 -6.83 3.19 -11.96
N ILE A 13 -8.11 2.95 -11.67
CA ILE A 13 -8.79 3.67 -10.59
C ILE A 13 -8.19 3.33 -9.23
N GLY A 14 -7.85 2.07 -8.97
CA GLY A 14 -7.13 1.68 -7.75
C GLY A 14 -5.80 2.43 -7.62
N LEU A 15 -5.02 2.51 -8.70
CA LEU A 15 -3.74 3.23 -8.72
C LEU A 15 -3.92 4.73 -8.43
N ILE A 16 -4.89 5.39 -9.09
CA ILE A 16 -5.18 6.81 -8.87
C ILE A 16 -5.55 7.07 -7.41
N LEU A 17 -6.41 6.21 -6.82
CA LEU A 17 -6.80 6.34 -5.41
C LEU A 17 -5.59 6.21 -4.46
N ILE A 18 -4.70 5.26 -4.72
CA ILE A 18 -3.47 5.09 -3.92
C ILE A 18 -2.57 6.33 -4.05
N ILE A 19 -2.39 6.86 -5.27
CA ILE A 19 -1.60 8.09 -5.49
C ILE A 19 -2.21 9.27 -4.71
N VAL A 20 -3.52 9.47 -4.79
CA VAL A 20 -4.21 10.56 -4.08
C VAL A 20 -4.02 10.44 -2.57
N ILE A 21 -4.16 9.24 -2.00
CA ILE A 21 -3.96 9.01 -0.57
C ILE A 21 -2.50 9.21 -0.18
N TYR A 22 -1.57 8.71 -0.97
CA TYR A 22 -0.13 8.87 -0.74
C TYR A 22 0.26 10.36 -0.73
N SER A 23 -0.16 11.12 -1.74
CA SER A 23 0.08 12.55 -1.82
C SER A 23 -0.58 13.30 -0.67
N ALA A 24 -1.84 12.99 -0.33
CA ALA A 24 -2.53 13.61 0.80
C ALA A 24 -1.80 13.33 2.12
N TYR A 25 -1.32 12.10 2.33
CA TYR A 25 -0.56 11.74 3.52
C TYR A 25 0.72 12.57 3.65
N TYR A 26 1.49 12.72 2.57
CA TYR A 26 2.72 13.52 2.57
C TYR A 26 2.43 15.00 2.86
N ILE A 27 1.48 15.59 2.13
CA ILE A 27 1.18 17.02 2.21
C ILE A 27 0.60 17.39 3.59
N TYR A 28 -0.36 16.62 4.09
CA TYR A 28 -1.08 17.00 5.31
C TYR A 28 -0.39 16.57 6.60
N PHE A 29 0.31 15.44 6.61
CA PHE A 29 0.83 14.85 7.83
C PHE A 29 2.35 14.82 7.90
N LEU A 30 3.04 14.40 6.84
CA LEU A 30 4.49 14.20 6.91
C LEU A 30 5.29 15.50 6.78
N GLU A 31 4.95 16.35 5.81
CA GLU A 31 5.70 17.60 5.53
C GLU A 31 5.09 18.84 6.19
N ASN A 32 3.91 18.73 6.79
CA ASN A 32 3.21 19.85 7.39
C ASN A 32 3.83 20.25 8.75
N LYS A 33 4.83 21.13 8.72
CA LYS A 33 5.52 21.65 9.90
C LYS A 33 4.61 22.40 10.88
N SER A 34 3.49 22.93 10.40
CA SER A 34 2.51 23.63 11.24
C SER A 34 1.66 22.67 12.07
N LEU A 35 1.59 21.40 11.68
CA LEU A 35 0.81 20.37 12.36
C LEU A 35 1.65 19.72 13.48
N LYS A 36 1.50 20.21 14.71
CA LYS A 36 2.11 19.58 15.89
C LYS A 36 1.25 18.41 16.38
N LEU A 37 1.47 17.22 15.83
CA LEU A 37 0.77 16.02 16.28
C LEU A 37 1.45 15.39 17.51
N PRO A 38 0.66 14.95 18.50
CA PRO A 38 1.15 14.05 19.54
C PRO A 38 1.70 12.78 18.90
N MET A 39 2.81 12.25 19.45
CA MET A 39 3.51 11.08 18.92
C MET A 39 2.57 9.89 18.69
N LYS A 40 1.65 9.64 19.64
CA LYS A 40 0.62 8.59 19.57
C LYS A 40 -0.34 8.76 18.39
N MET A 41 -0.79 9.98 18.12
CA MET A 41 -1.66 10.25 16.95
C MET A 41 -0.92 10.02 15.64
N GLY A 42 0.38 10.32 15.58
CA GLY A 42 1.22 10.02 14.41
C GLY A 42 1.26 8.53 14.07
N HIS A 43 1.38 7.65 15.08
CA HIS A 43 1.33 6.20 14.86
C HIS A 43 -0.04 5.73 14.36
N VAL A 44 -1.13 6.26 14.93
CA VAL A 44 -2.50 5.93 14.52
C VAL A 44 -2.76 6.36 13.07
N ILE A 45 -2.38 7.58 12.69
CA ILE A 45 -2.57 8.09 11.33
C ILE A 45 -1.80 7.21 10.33
N LYS A 46 -0.52 6.94 10.61
CA LYS A 46 0.31 6.03 9.80
C LYS A 46 -0.37 4.69 9.57
N PHE A 47 -0.86 4.07 10.64
CA PHE A 47 -1.51 2.77 10.59
C PHE A 47 -2.82 2.81 9.80
N LEU A 48 -3.67 3.82 10.04
CA LEU A 48 -4.94 3.98 9.31
C LEU A 48 -4.73 4.25 7.82
N THR A 49 -3.73 5.07 7.45
CA THR A 49 -3.39 5.30 6.04
C THR A 49 -2.94 4.00 5.37
N THR A 50 -2.10 3.20 6.04
CA THR A 50 -1.67 1.89 5.51
C THR A 50 -2.84 0.92 5.35
N ILE A 51 -3.77 0.87 6.31
CA ILE A 51 -5.00 0.07 6.19
C ILE A 51 -5.84 0.55 4.99
N ALA A 52 -6.01 1.86 4.82
CA ALA A 52 -6.78 2.41 3.71
C ALA A 52 -6.20 2.00 2.34
N VAL A 53 -4.88 2.13 2.17
CA VAL A 53 -4.18 1.69 0.95
C VAL A 53 -4.35 0.19 0.75
N TYR A 54 -4.13 -0.61 1.80
CA TYR A 54 -4.32 -2.06 1.76
C TYR A 54 -5.72 -2.44 1.26
N LEU A 55 -6.77 -1.85 1.83
CA LEU A 55 -8.16 -2.13 1.47
C LEU A 55 -8.47 -1.72 0.02
N ILE A 56 -7.97 -0.57 -0.43
CA ILE A 56 -8.14 -0.13 -1.82
C ILE A 56 -7.50 -1.13 -2.77
N GLY A 57 -6.26 -1.55 -2.49
CA GLY A 57 -5.58 -2.53 -3.31
C GLY A 57 -6.27 -3.89 -3.29
N THR A 58 -6.69 -4.39 -2.13
CA THR A 58 -7.46 -5.64 -2.03
C THR A 58 -8.77 -5.56 -2.81
N PHE A 59 -9.50 -4.44 -2.70
CA PHE A 59 -10.76 -4.28 -3.43
C PHE A 59 -10.53 -4.21 -4.94
N HIS A 60 -9.49 -3.53 -5.42
CA HIS A 60 -9.26 -3.37 -6.87
C HIS A 60 -8.53 -4.57 -7.49
N LEU A 61 -7.61 -5.23 -6.78
CA LEU A 61 -6.84 -6.39 -7.23
C LEU A 61 -7.54 -7.73 -6.98
N GLY A 62 -8.28 -7.88 -5.88
CA GLY A 62 -8.86 -9.17 -5.45
C GLY A 62 -9.98 -9.72 -6.33
N ARG A 63 -10.37 -8.98 -7.38
CA ARG A 63 -11.31 -9.44 -8.41
C ARG A 63 -10.68 -9.41 -9.81
N LEU A 64 -9.38 -9.18 -9.93
CA LEU A 64 -8.67 -9.39 -11.19
C LEU A 64 -8.51 -10.90 -11.42
N SER A 65 -8.43 -11.29 -12.69
CA SER A 65 -8.09 -12.65 -13.13
C SER A 65 -6.84 -13.20 -12.45
N ASP A 66 -5.85 -12.33 -12.23
CA ASP A 66 -4.48 -12.73 -11.96
C ASP A 66 -4.23 -12.87 -10.45
N LYS A 67 -4.49 -14.07 -9.93
CA LYS A 67 -4.39 -14.42 -8.50
C LYS A 67 -3.05 -14.06 -7.86
N TRP A 68 -1.95 -14.05 -8.62
CA TRP A 68 -0.62 -13.76 -8.10
C TRP A 68 -0.48 -12.31 -7.60
N MET A 69 -1.12 -11.34 -8.26
CA MET A 69 -1.06 -9.93 -7.86
C MET A 69 -1.74 -9.74 -6.51
N SER A 70 -2.91 -10.35 -6.33
CA SER A 70 -3.64 -10.32 -5.06
C SER A 70 -2.84 -10.99 -3.95
N LEU A 71 -2.23 -12.15 -4.22
CA LEU A 71 -1.41 -12.88 -3.26
C LEU A 71 -0.20 -12.04 -2.80
N LEU A 72 0.54 -11.47 -3.75
CA LEU A 72 1.70 -10.62 -3.46
C LEU A 72 1.31 -9.37 -2.67
N TRP A 73 0.18 -8.74 -3.02
CA TRP A 73 -0.38 -7.61 -2.29
C TRP A 73 -0.66 -7.97 -0.82
N HIS A 74 -1.37 -9.07 -0.57
CA HIS A 74 -1.70 -9.51 0.79
C HIS A 74 -0.47 -9.87 1.60
N ILE A 75 0.48 -10.62 1.05
CA ILE A 75 1.69 -11.03 1.78
C ILE A 75 2.47 -9.81 2.26
N ILE A 76 2.72 -8.85 1.37
CA ILE A 76 3.51 -7.66 1.70
C ILE A 76 2.77 -6.79 2.72
N HIS A 77 1.45 -6.57 2.54
CA HIS A 77 0.69 -5.71 3.43
C HIS A 77 0.43 -6.33 4.80
N ILE A 78 0.09 -7.62 4.87
CA ILE A 78 -0.18 -8.29 6.14
C ILE A 78 1.12 -8.37 6.96
N SER A 79 2.25 -8.74 6.35
CA SER A 79 3.54 -8.78 7.05
C SER A 79 3.97 -7.38 7.51
N GLY A 80 3.87 -6.38 6.65
CA GLY A 80 4.18 -4.99 6.98
C GLY A 80 3.29 -4.43 8.10
N LEU A 81 1.96 -4.63 8.01
CA LEU A 81 1.02 -4.22 9.06
C LEU A 81 1.30 -4.93 10.39
N PHE A 82 1.66 -6.20 10.36
CA PHE A 82 2.03 -6.94 11.56
C PHE A 82 3.29 -6.37 12.24
N ILE A 83 4.30 -6.00 11.46
CA ILE A 83 5.51 -5.34 11.97
C ILE A 83 5.15 -3.97 12.59
N LEU A 84 4.39 -3.14 11.87
CA LEU A 84 3.98 -1.82 12.35
C LEU A 84 3.12 -1.90 13.61
N LEU A 85 2.19 -2.85 13.66
CA LEU A 85 1.34 -3.08 14.83
C LEU A 85 2.18 -3.53 16.03
N SER A 86 3.13 -4.44 15.84
CA SER A 86 4.00 -4.93 16.91
C SER A 86 4.90 -3.83 17.47
N LEU A 87 5.52 -3.03 16.59
CA LEU A 87 6.36 -1.90 17.02
C LEU A 87 5.55 -0.79 17.69
N GLY A 88 4.36 -0.48 17.15
CA GLY A 88 3.46 0.51 17.75
C GLY A 88 2.92 0.05 19.11
N PHE A 89 2.60 -1.24 19.25
CA PHE A 89 2.18 -1.81 20.52
C PHE A 89 3.30 -1.76 21.56
N PHE A 90 4.54 -2.12 21.17
CA PHE A 90 5.69 -2.04 22.06
C PHE A 90 5.98 -0.60 22.51
N ASP A 91 5.99 0.36 21.58
CA ASP A 91 6.22 1.79 21.86
C ASP A 91 5.14 2.37 22.80
N TRP A 92 3.90 1.90 22.70
CA TRP A 92 2.80 2.41 23.51
C TRP A 92 2.74 1.81 24.91
N PHE A 93 2.88 0.48 25.03
CA PHE A 93 2.59 -0.25 26.27
C PHE A 93 3.82 -0.63 27.09
N ILE A 94 4.98 -0.80 26.46
CA ILE A 94 6.16 -1.39 27.11
C ILE A 94 7.23 -0.33 27.35
N SER A 95 7.77 0.25 26.27
CA SER A 95 8.86 1.22 26.33
C SER A 95 9.00 1.94 25.00
N GLU A 96 9.47 3.19 25.06
CA GLU A 96 9.82 3.95 23.87
C GLU A 96 10.82 3.18 23.01
N ILE A 97 10.53 3.06 21.71
CA ILE A 97 11.43 2.41 20.76
C ILE A 97 12.57 3.36 20.37
N SER A 98 13.73 2.77 20.08
CA SER A 98 14.90 3.51 19.61
C SER A 98 14.61 4.27 18.31
N LEU A 99 15.35 5.36 18.09
CA LEU A 99 15.22 6.18 16.87
C LEU A 99 15.39 5.34 15.60
N ASN A 100 16.31 4.36 15.60
CA ASN A 100 16.56 3.47 14.47
C ASN A 100 15.32 2.61 14.14
N LEU A 101 14.65 2.05 15.16
CA LEU A 101 13.42 1.28 14.96
C LEU A 101 12.27 2.15 14.47
N ARG A 102 12.21 3.41 14.93
CA ARG A 102 11.21 4.39 14.51
C ARG A 102 11.39 4.78 13.03
N ILE A 103 12.63 4.98 12.60
CA ILE A 103 12.98 5.25 11.19
C ILE A 103 12.65 4.02 10.34
N PHE A 104 13.04 2.82 10.79
CA PHE A 104 12.72 1.56 10.11
C PHE A 104 11.21 1.37 9.92
N ALA A 105 10.41 1.57 10.97
CA ALA A 105 8.95 1.52 10.88
C ALA A 105 8.41 2.57 9.88
N GLY A 106 9.01 3.76 9.84
CA GLY A 106 8.70 4.78 8.85
C GLY A 106 8.92 4.30 7.42
N SER A 107 10.09 3.70 7.13
CA SER A 107 10.42 3.18 5.80
C SER A 107 9.51 2.02 5.38
N ILE A 108 9.18 1.10 6.31
CA ILE A 108 8.20 0.04 6.04
C ILE A 108 6.84 0.67 5.69
N GLN A 109 6.38 1.64 6.47
CA GLN A 109 5.11 2.29 6.23
C GLN A 109 5.08 2.98 4.86
N GLU A 110 6.16 3.70 4.50
CA GLU A 110 6.32 4.38 3.22
C GLU A 110 6.24 3.40 2.04
N ILE A 111 6.93 2.26 2.12
CA ILE A 111 6.87 1.20 1.10
C ILE A 111 5.43 0.68 0.94
N LEU A 112 4.70 0.50 2.05
CA LEU A 112 3.34 -0.04 2.02
C LEU A 112 2.31 0.94 1.44
N ILE A 113 2.45 2.24 1.70
CA ILE A 113 1.52 3.24 1.16
C ILE A 113 1.90 3.71 -0.26
N SER A 114 3.12 3.41 -0.68
CA SER A 114 3.65 3.86 -1.97
C SER A 114 2.89 3.24 -3.15
N PRO A 115 2.57 4.02 -4.20
CA PRO A 115 1.97 3.48 -5.41
C PRO A 115 2.90 2.57 -6.21
N ILE A 116 4.20 2.52 -5.86
CA ILE A 116 5.23 1.79 -6.60
C ILE A 116 4.90 0.30 -6.70
N LEU A 117 4.52 -0.35 -5.59
CA LEU A 117 4.21 -1.78 -5.60
C LEU A 117 3.02 -2.09 -6.51
N TYR A 118 1.97 -1.28 -6.40
CA TYR A 118 0.75 -1.43 -7.20
C TYR A 118 1.06 -1.26 -8.69
N MET A 119 1.75 -0.18 -9.05
CA MET A 119 2.20 0.10 -10.42
C MET A 119 3.10 -1.01 -10.98
N ALA A 120 4.09 -1.47 -10.20
CA ALA A 120 5.04 -2.49 -10.63
C ALA A 120 4.32 -3.80 -11.00
N MET A 121 3.34 -4.23 -10.19
CA MET A 121 2.52 -5.39 -10.52
C MET A 121 1.78 -5.21 -11.85
N GLY A 122 1.23 -4.03 -12.12
CA GLY A 122 0.55 -3.73 -13.38
C GLY A 122 1.48 -3.79 -14.60
N LEU A 123 2.69 -3.24 -14.49
CA LEU A 123 3.70 -3.29 -15.55
C LEU A 123 4.15 -4.73 -15.83
N ILE A 124 4.42 -5.50 -14.77
CA ILE A 124 4.83 -6.89 -14.87
C ILE A 124 3.72 -7.73 -15.53
N ASN A 125 2.47 -7.55 -15.12
CA ASN A 125 1.33 -8.28 -15.69
C ASN A 125 1.15 -7.99 -17.19
N HIS A 126 1.34 -6.73 -17.60
CA HIS A 126 1.28 -6.36 -19.02
C HIS A 126 2.35 -7.08 -19.85
N ARG A 127 3.56 -7.23 -19.32
CA ARG A 127 4.66 -7.93 -20.00
C ARG A 127 4.39 -9.43 -20.13
N PHE A 128 3.91 -10.08 -19.08
CA PHE A 128 3.59 -11.51 -19.12
C PHE A 128 2.49 -11.83 -20.13
N ASN A 129 1.42 -11.03 -20.17
CA ASN A 129 0.34 -11.26 -21.13
C ASN A 129 0.79 -11.05 -22.59
N LYS A 130 1.70 -10.11 -22.86
CA LYS A 130 2.25 -9.92 -24.20
C LYS A 130 3.04 -11.15 -24.69
N THR A 131 3.88 -11.73 -23.84
CA THR A 131 4.69 -12.90 -24.18
C THR A 131 3.84 -14.14 -24.45
N VAL A 132 2.74 -14.34 -23.71
CA VAL A 132 1.81 -15.46 -23.96
C VAL A 132 1.14 -15.33 -25.33
N THR A 133 0.71 -14.13 -25.73
CA THR A 133 0.12 -13.90 -27.05
C THR A 133 1.12 -14.03 -28.21
N GLU A 134 2.39 -13.66 -28.02
CA GLU A 134 3.43 -13.82 -29.06
C GLU A 134 3.81 -15.28 -29.27
N ASN A 135 3.82 -16.12 -28.22
CA ASN A 135 4.12 -17.55 -28.32
C ASN A 135 2.95 -18.40 -28.87
N GLN A 136 1.79 -17.79 -29.14
CA GLN A 136 0.61 -18.43 -29.72
C GLN A 136 0.31 -17.95 -31.15
N ALA A 137 1.13 -17.04 -31.70
CA ALA A 137 1.05 -16.69 -33.10
C ALA A 137 1.70 -17.80 -33.95
N PRO A 138 1.03 -18.27 -35.03
CA PRO A 138 1.52 -19.35 -35.89
C PRO A 138 2.81 -18.99 -36.64
#